data_AF-A0AAW4AIQ0-F1
#
_entry.id   AF-A0AAW4AIQ0-F1
#
_cell.length_a   1.000
_cell.length_b   1.000
_cell.length_c   1.000
_cell.angle_alpha   90.00
_cell.angle_beta   90.00
_cell.angle_gamma   90.00
#
_symmetry.space_group_name_H-M   'P 1'
#
loop_
_entity.id
_entity.type
_entity.pdbx_description
1 polymer ?
#
loop_
_entity_poly.entity_id
_entity_poly.type
_entity_poly.pdbx_seq_one_letter_code
_entity_poly.pdbx_strand_id
1 'polypeptide(L)'
;MIVLVRIGAISCTFQIAILWYLEMQLSEILVPKRKDVPANAELHHSVKLREAYISEREKLEMTELELNRAKIVMIDSNGKIIRISLLLEH
;
A
#
# COMPACT_ATOMS: atom_id res chain seq x y z
N MET A 1 -22.16 30.81 13.51
CA MET A 1 -23.27 30.95 12.55
C MET A 1 -22.77 30.47 11.19
N ILE A 2 -22.98 29.19 10.88
CA ILE A 2 -22.63 28.63 9.57
C ILE A 2 -23.89 28.73 8.72
N VAL A 3 -23.79 29.52 7.65
CA VAL A 3 -24.89 29.80 6.72
C VAL A 3 -25.23 28.51 5.98
N LEU A 4 -26.39 27.94 6.29
CA LEU A 4 -26.93 26.77 5.62
C LEU A 4 -27.48 27.20 4.25
N VAL A 5 -26.61 27.26 3.24
CA VAL A 5 -27.06 27.46 1.85
C VAL A 5 -27.74 26.18 1.39
N ARG A 6 -29.07 26.23 1.29
CA ARG A 6 -29.86 25.18 0.63
C ARG A 6 -29.54 25.18 -0.86
N ILE A 7 -28.80 24.18 -1.31
CA ILE A 7 -28.70 23.82 -2.73
C ILE A 7 -29.42 22.48 -2.88
N GLY A 8 -30.42 22.48 -3.75
CA GLY A 8 -31.29 21.35 -3.99
C GLY A 8 -30.58 20.13 -4.58
N ALA A 9 -31.25 18.99 -4.43
CA ALA A 9 -31.05 17.77 -5.21
C ALA A 9 -29.58 17.35 -5.42
N ILE A 10 -28.86 17.07 -4.33
CA ILE A 10 -27.63 16.28 -4.40
C ILE A 10 -28.07 14.86 -4.78
N SER A 11 -27.83 14.48 -6.03
CA SER A 11 -28.09 13.13 -6.55
C SER A 11 -27.49 12.08 -5.60
N CYS A 12 -28.22 11.01 -5.29
CA CYS A 12 -27.85 9.95 -4.35
C CYS A 12 -26.38 9.46 -4.49
N THR A 13 -25.83 9.51 -5.70
CA THR A 13 -24.42 9.22 -6.02
C THR A 13 -23.40 10.16 -5.37
N PHE A 14 -23.70 11.47 -5.29
CA PHE A 14 -22.84 12.45 -4.62
C PHE A 14 -22.85 12.27 -3.10
N GLN A 15 -24.00 11.88 -2.53
CA GLN A 15 -24.12 11.62 -1.09
C GLN A 15 -23.25 10.42 -0.67
N ILE A 16 -23.24 9.35 -1.49
CA ILE A 16 -22.41 8.16 -1.25
C ILE A 16 -20.92 8.49 -1.42
N ALA A 17 -20.56 9.28 -2.45
CA ALA A 17 -19.18 9.71 -2.65
C ALA A 17 -18.66 10.59 -1.50
N ILE A 18 -19.49 11.49 -0.97
CA ILE A 18 -19.16 12.31 0.20
C ILE A 18 -19.02 11.42 1.45
N LEU A 19 -19.90 10.43 1.64
CA LEU A 19 -19.79 9.48 2.76
C LEU A 19 -18.49 8.65 2.68
N TRP A 20 -18.14 8.13 1.50
CA TRP A 20 -16.89 7.41 1.27
C TRP A 20 -15.66 8.30 1.49
N TYR A 21 -15.72 9.55 1.04
CA TYR A 21 -14.67 10.54 1.27
C TYR A 21 -14.50 10.86 2.76
N LEU A 22 -15.60 10.92 3.53
CA LEU A 22 -15.57 11.09 4.98
C LEU A 22 -15.05 9.84 5.72
N GLU A 23 -15.35 8.62 5.24
CA GLU A 23 -14.89 7.36 5.84
C GLU A 23 -13.35 7.20 5.70
N MET A 24 -12.79 7.50 4.52
CA MET A 24 -11.34 7.44 4.31
C MET A 24 -10.55 8.51 5.08
N GLN A 25 -11.17 9.65 5.43
CA GLN A 25 -10.52 10.75 6.15
C GLN A 25 -10.40 10.49 7.67
N LEU A 26 -11.06 9.47 8.21
CA LEU A 26 -11.18 9.29 9.66
C LEU A 26 -10.01 8.51 10.30
N SER A 27 -9.07 8.00 9.51
CA SER A 27 -7.90 7.31 10.04
C SER A 27 -6.78 8.29 10.38
N GLU A 28 -6.94 9.01 11.49
CA GLU A 28 -5.80 9.71 12.10
C GLU A 28 -4.78 8.67 12.58
N ILE A 29 -3.58 8.70 12.01
CA ILE A 29 -2.46 7.91 12.51
C ILE A 29 -2.08 8.51 13.86
N LEU A 30 -2.54 7.88 14.94
CA LEU A 30 -2.10 8.20 16.30
C LEU A 30 -0.64 7.77 16.45
N VAL A 31 0.29 8.64 16.05
CA VAL A 31 1.72 8.47 16.35
C VAL A 31 1.88 8.67 17.85
N PRO A 32 2.23 7.64 18.64
CA PRO A 32 2.42 7.80 20.08
C PRO A 32 3.48 8.87 20.32
N LYS A 33 3.16 9.91 21.08
CA LYS A 33 4.16 10.89 21.51
C LYS A 33 5.22 10.14 22.30
N ARG A 34 6.47 10.20 21.83
CA ARG A 34 7.59 9.48 22.44
C ARG A 34 7.72 9.94 23.89
N LYS A 35 7.62 9.01 24.85
CA LYS A 35 8.13 9.23 26.21
C LYS A 35 9.62 9.49 26.09
N ASP A 36 10.16 10.35 26.93
CA ASP A 36 11.53 10.88 26.89
C ASP A 36 12.59 9.74 26.96
N VAL A 37 12.81 9.06 25.82
CA VAL A 37 13.91 8.12 25.64
C VAL A 37 15.15 8.97 25.43
N PRO A 38 16.29 8.64 26.06
CA PRO A 38 17.51 9.41 25.88
C PRO A 38 17.83 9.52 24.39
N ALA A 39 18.11 10.75 23.92
CA ALA A 39 18.19 11.11 22.50
C ALA A 39 19.15 10.22 21.67
N ASN A 40 20.12 9.58 22.34
CA ASN A 40 21.03 8.62 21.72
C ASN A 40 20.33 7.31 21.28
N ALA A 41 19.43 6.76 22.10
CA ALA A 41 18.76 5.49 21.83
C ALA A 41 17.71 5.62 20.71
N GLU A 42 17.02 6.77 20.61
CA GLU A 42 16.10 7.03 19.49
C GLU A 42 16.83 7.17 18.15
N LEU A 43 18.00 7.81 18.15
CA LEU A 43 18.79 7.99 16.93
C LEU A 43 19.30 6.62 16.43
N HIS A 44 19.80 5.77 17.31
CA HIS A 44 20.21 4.40 16.94
C HIS A 44 19.02 3.54 16.46
N HIS A 45 17.86 3.62 17.12
CA HIS A 45 16.69 2.85 16.72
C HIS A 45 16.13 3.30 15.36
N SER A 46 16.07 4.62 15.12
CA SER A 46 15.59 5.17 13.85
C SER A 46 16.52 4.87 12.67
N VAL A 47 17.84 4.86 12.90
CA VAL A 47 18.83 4.44 11.89
C VAL A 47 18.66 2.97 11.52
N LYS A 48 18.51 2.09 12.52
CA LYS A 48 18.30 0.64 12.30
C LYS A 48 17.02 0.36 11.50
N LEU A 49 15.92 1.03 11.84
CA LEU A 49 14.66 0.87 11.10
C LEU A 49 14.78 1.37 9.67
N ARG A 50 15.48 2.49 9.45
CA ARG A 50 15.73 3.03 8.10
C ARG A 50 16.56 2.06 7.27
N GLU A 51 17.64 1.52 7.83
CA GLU A 51 18.49 0.55 7.14
C GLU A 51 17.73 -0.73 6.83
N ALA A 52 16.95 -1.25 7.78
CA ALA A 52 16.08 -2.41 7.55
C ALA A 52 15.09 -2.14 6.40
N TYR A 53 14.41 -0.98 6.42
CA TYR A 53 13.49 -0.60 5.34
C TYR A 53 14.17 -0.53 3.98
N ILE A 54 15.33 0.13 3.88
CA ILE A 54 16.09 0.22 2.63
C ILE A 54 16.44 -1.18 2.13
N SER A 55 16.96 -2.04 3.02
CA SER A 55 17.35 -3.41 2.66
C SER A 55 16.18 -4.26 2.17
N GLU A 56 15.01 -4.16 2.80
CA GLU A 56 13.82 -4.91 2.39
C GLU A 56 13.26 -4.38 1.07
N ARG A 57 13.31 -3.06 0.86
CA ARG A 57 12.89 -2.45 -0.41
C ARG A 57 13.75 -2.95 -1.58
N GLU A 58 15.07 -3.00 -1.40
CA GLU A 58 16.01 -3.50 -2.42
C GLU A 58 15.78 -5.00 -2.73
N LYS A 59 15.55 -5.83 -1.70
CA LYS A 59 15.20 -7.24 -1.90
C LYS A 59 13.90 -7.42 -2.66
N LEU A 60 12.89 -6.61 -2.35
CA LEU A 60 11.59 -6.68 -3.00
C LEU A 60 11.70 -6.29 -4.48
N GLU A 61 12.43 -5.22 -4.79
CA GLU A 61 12.72 -4.82 -6.18
C GLU A 61 13.41 -5.95 -6.97
N MET A 62 14.42 -6.59 -6.38
CA MET A 62 15.07 -7.74 -6.99
C MET A 62 14.10 -8.91 -7.23
N THR A 63 13.28 -9.21 -6.24
CA THR A 63 12.27 -10.29 -6.32
C THR A 63 11.25 -10.02 -7.42
N GLU A 64 10.76 -8.79 -7.55
CA GLU A 64 9.84 -8.40 -8.61
C GLU A 64 10.46 -8.55 -10.00
N LEU A 65 11.73 -8.14 -10.16
CA LEU A 65 12.46 -8.32 -11.42
C LEU A 65 12.64 -9.80 -11.76
N GLU A 66 12.97 -10.64 -10.78
CA GLU A 66 13.12 -12.07 -10.96
C GLU A 66 11.79 -12.74 -11.35
N LEU A 67 10.70 -12.39 -10.66
CA LEU A 67 9.36 -12.88 -10.98
C LEU A 67 8.90 -12.45 -12.38
N ASN A 68 9.20 -11.21 -12.79
CA ASN A 68 8.88 -10.72 -14.13
C ASN A 68 9.68 -11.45 -15.23
N ARG A 69 10.95 -11.77 -14.96
CA ARG A 69 11.80 -12.54 -15.89
C ARG A 69 11.47 -14.02 -15.91
N ALA A 70 11.01 -14.58 -14.80
CA ALA A 70 10.65 -15.99 -14.69
C ALA A 70 9.48 -16.32 -15.62
N LYS A 71 9.71 -17.22 -16.57
CA LYS A 71 8.67 -17.77 -17.44
C LYS A 71 8.51 -19.23 -17.09
N ILE A 72 7.41 -19.57 -16.42
CA ILE A 72 7.07 -20.97 -16.17
C ILE A 72 6.33 -21.50 -17.39
N VAL A 73 6.81 -22.63 -17.90
CA VAL A 73 6.26 -23.31 -19.05
C VAL A 73 6.01 -24.76 -18.67
N MET A 74 4.79 -25.23 -18.91
CA MET A 74 4.37 -26.61 -18.74
C MET A 74 4.25 -27.27 -20.11
N ILE A 75 4.65 -28.53 -20.23
CA ILE A 75 4.53 -29.31 -21.48
C ILE A 75 3.52 -30.43 -21.22
N ASP A 76 2.45 -30.47 -22.02
CA ASP A 76 1.45 -31.54 -21.97
C ASP A 76 2.01 -32.84 -22.60
N SER A 77 1.35 -33.96 -22.32
CA SER A 77 1.53 -35.27 -22.94
C SER A 77 1.60 -35.24 -24.48
N ASN A 78 0.91 -34.28 -25.12
CA ASN A 78 0.91 -34.07 -26.56
C ASN A 78 2.04 -33.14 -27.06
N GLY A 79 2.97 -32.73 -26.19
CA GLY A 79 4.07 -31.82 -26.51
C GLY A 79 3.65 -30.34 -26.60
N LYS A 80 2.40 -30.00 -26.25
CA LYS A 80 1.92 -28.62 -26.29
C LYS A 80 2.51 -27.82 -25.12
N ILE A 81 3.09 -26.66 -25.47
CA ILE A 81 3.64 -25.68 -24.53
C ILE A 81 2.50 -24.83 -23.96
N ILE A 82 2.34 -24.86 -22.64
CA ILE A 82 1.40 -24.04 -21.86
C ILE A 82 2.21 -23.06 -21.02
N ARG A 83 2.06 -21.75 -21.29
CA ARG A 83 2.74 -20.70 -20.53
C ARG A 83 1.92 -20.32 -19.31
N ILE A 84 2.53 -20.35 -18.13
CA ILE A 84 1.91 -19.94 -16.86
C ILE A 84 2.47 -18.57 -16.49
N SER A 85 1.59 -17.59 -16.35
CA SER A 85 1.95 -16.26 -15.86
C SER A 85 1.94 -16.27 -14.33
N LEU A 86 3.04 -15.83 -13.71
CA LEU A 86 3.18 -15.74 -12.25
C LEU A 86 2.48 -14.51 -11.65
N LEU A 87 2.36 -13.46 -12.46
CA LEU A 87 1.66 -12.24 -12.07
C LEU A 87 0.20 -12.39 -12.49
N LEU A 88 -0.66 -12.79 -11.54
CA LEU A 88 -2.08 -12.47 -11.63
C LEU A 88 -2.18 -10.97 -11.32
N GLU A 89 -2.60 -10.16 -12.29
CA GLU A 89 -2.94 -8.76 -12.01
C GLU A 89 -4.05 -8.74 -10.92
N HIS A 90 -3.77 -8.05 -9.83
CA HIS A 90 -4.77 -7.58 -8.86
C HIS A 90 -4.99 -6.08 -9.06
#